data_AF-A0AAU4MYV4-F1
#
_entry.id   AF-A0AAU4MYV4-F1
#
_cell.length_a   1.000
_cell.length_b   1.000
_cell.length_c   1.000
_cell.angle_alpha   90.00
_cell.angle_beta   90.00
_cell.angle_gamma   90.00
#
_symmetry.space_group_name_H-M   'P 1'
#
loop_
_entity.id
_entity.type
_entity.pdbx_description
1 polymer ?
#
loop_
_entity_poly.entity_id
_entity_poly.type
_entity_poly.pdbx_seq_one_letter_code
_entity_poly.pdbx_strand_id
1 'polypeptide(L)'
;MSASGGTKAIVAALAANLAIAVAKFVAFLFSGSSSMLAESVHSLADSGNQGLLLLGGKKAQREATPQHPFGYGRERYIYAFLVSIVLFSVGGMFAIYEGYEKIKHPHPIEAWYWPVGVLVFAIIAETFSFRTAIKESNAIRGALSWTQFVRRAKAPELPVVLLEDLGALVGLFLALGGVGLALGTGNGVWDGIGTLCIGVLLIVIAIVLAAETKSLLLGEAAGVEDVEKIKEALVDGQVVTRIIHMRTLHLGPEELLVAAKVAVEHDDTATEIAHAINAAEDRIRAAVPIARVIYLEPDIYDAAAAEAGVNPAKSPGGGPAPDGAH
;
A
#
# COMPACT_ATOMS: atom_id res chain seq x y z
N MET A 1 -15.72 -4.62 -6.46
CA MET A 1 -15.36 -5.98 -6.02
C MET A 1 -14.01 -6.08 -5.28
N SER A 2 -13.20 -5.01 -5.18
CA SER A 2 -11.89 -5.00 -4.48
C SER A 2 -11.98 -5.11 -2.94
N ALA A 3 -12.96 -4.45 -2.31
CA ALA A 3 -13.03 -4.32 -0.85
C ALA A 3 -13.18 -5.66 -0.08
N SER A 4 -13.78 -6.69 -0.68
CA SER A 4 -14.00 -7.99 0.00
C SER A 4 -12.74 -8.85 0.07
N GLY A 5 -11.88 -8.80 -0.95
CA GLY A 5 -10.65 -9.61 -1.02
C GLY A 5 -9.58 -9.12 -0.04
N GLY A 6 -9.36 -7.80 -0.01
CA GLY A 6 -8.42 -7.17 0.93
C GLY A 6 -8.79 -7.43 2.39
N THR A 7 -10.06 -7.21 2.76
CA THR A 7 -10.52 -7.43 4.14
C THR A 7 -10.32 -8.88 4.59
N LYS A 8 -10.60 -9.85 3.71
CA LYS A 8 -10.42 -11.26 4.02
C LYS A 8 -8.95 -11.64 4.23
N ALA A 9 -8.05 -11.12 3.40
CA ALA A 9 -6.61 -11.33 3.58
C ALA A 9 -6.12 -10.72 4.91
N ILE A 10 -6.52 -9.49 5.24
CA ILE A 10 -6.16 -8.84 6.50
C ILE A 10 -6.67 -9.63 7.72
N VAL A 11 -7.92 -10.15 7.66
CA VAL A 11 -8.49 -10.95 8.75
C VAL A 11 -7.77 -12.29 8.90
N ALA A 12 -7.39 -12.94 7.79
CA ALA A 12 -6.61 -14.17 7.83
C ALA A 12 -5.22 -13.95 8.45
N ALA A 13 -4.52 -12.88 8.05
CA ALA A 13 -3.25 -12.47 8.63
C ALA A 13 -3.37 -12.14 10.12
N LEU A 14 -4.40 -11.39 10.52
CA LEU A 14 -4.67 -11.09 11.92
C LEU A 14 -4.88 -12.37 12.75
N ALA A 15 -5.65 -13.32 12.22
CA ALA A 15 -5.90 -14.59 12.91
C ALA A 15 -4.61 -15.43 13.06
N ALA A 16 -3.76 -15.45 12.03
CA ALA A 16 -2.47 -16.12 12.08
C ALA A 16 -1.53 -15.46 13.11
N ASN A 17 -1.35 -14.13 13.05
CA ASN A 17 -0.50 -13.38 13.96
C ASN A 17 -0.94 -13.52 15.43
N LEU A 18 -2.25 -13.48 15.69
CA LEU A 18 -2.78 -13.72 17.03
C LEU A 18 -2.55 -15.15 17.50
N ALA A 19 -2.73 -16.15 16.63
CA ALA A 19 -2.45 -17.54 16.98
C ALA A 19 -0.96 -17.75 17.32
N ILE A 20 -0.06 -17.12 16.58
CA ILE A 20 1.39 -17.13 16.85
C ILE A 20 1.70 -16.44 18.18
N ALA A 21 1.11 -15.27 18.44
CA ALA A 21 1.29 -14.55 19.70
C ALA A 21 0.84 -15.38 20.90
N VAL A 22 -0.30 -16.08 20.79
CA VAL A 22 -0.78 -17.01 21.82
C VAL A 22 0.18 -18.18 22.01
N ALA A 23 0.67 -18.79 20.93
CA ALA A 23 1.62 -19.90 21.00
C ALA A 23 2.94 -19.49 21.70
N LYS A 24 3.48 -18.31 21.36
CA LYS A 24 4.66 -17.72 22.03
C LYS A 24 4.39 -17.45 23.51
N PHE A 25 3.21 -16.93 23.84
CA PHE A 25 2.85 -16.63 25.23
C PHE A 25 2.71 -17.90 26.08
N VAL A 26 2.12 -18.96 25.52
CA VAL A 26 2.05 -20.27 26.16
C VAL A 26 3.46 -20.83 26.37
N ALA A 27 4.34 -20.75 25.36
CA ALA A 27 5.72 -21.18 25.50
C ALA A 27 6.48 -20.38 26.58
N PHE A 28 6.20 -19.09 26.72
CA PHE A 28 6.69 -18.28 27.84
C PHE A 28 6.23 -18.83 29.19
N LEU A 29 4.92 -19.07 29.38
CA LEU A 29 4.39 -19.55 30.68
C LEU A 29 5.04 -20.86 31.13
N PHE A 30 5.35 -21.76 30.19
CA PHE A 30 5.98 -23.03 30.51
C PHE A 30 7.51 -22.97 30.59
N SER A 31 8.17 -22.12 29.80
CA SER A 31 9.63 -21.99 29.81
C SER A 31 10.14 -21.04 30.90
N GLY A 32 9.31 -20.12 31.38
CA GLY A 32 9.70 -19.01 32.25
C GLY A 32 10.65 -18.00 31.59
N SER A 33 10.86 -18.10 30.27
CA SER A 33 11.87 -17.31 29.56
C SER A 33 11.41 -15.88 29.30
N SER A 34 12.11 -14.89 29.82
CA SER A 34 11.87 -13.47 29.52
C SER A 34 12.00 -13.15 28.02
N SER A 35 12.84 -13.89 27.29
CA SER A 35 12.96 -13.78 25.83
C SER A 35 11.68 -14.24 25.12
N MET A 36 11.04 -15.32 25.58
CA MET A 36 9.76 -15.76 25.02
C MET A 36 8.62 -14.78 25.30
N LEU A 37 8.65 -14.07 26.44
CA LEU A 37 7.70 -13.00 26.73
C LEU A 37 7.88 -11.81 25.76
N ALA A 38 9.13 -11.38 25.54
CA ALA A 38 9.44 -10.30 24.59
C ALA A 38 8.97 -10.66 23.16
N GLU A 39 9.24 -11.88 22.73
CA GLU A 39 8.75 -12.44 21.46
C GLU A 39 7.21 -12.45 21.35
N SER A 40 6.52 -12.75 22.45
CA SER A 40 5.04 -12.74 22.50
C SER A 40 4.48 -11.33 22.35
N VAL A 41 5.09 -10.35 23.03
CA VAL A 41 4.72 -8.94 22.91
C VAL A 41 5.01 -8.43 21.50
N HIS A 42 6.10 -8.89 20.87
CA HIS A 42 6.42 -8.57 19.47
C HIS A 42 5.32 -9.05 18.52
N SER A 43 4.93 -10.33 18.57
CA SER A 43 3.86 -10.84 17.70
C SER A 43 2.47 -10.23 17.99
N LEU A 44 2.25 -9.76 19.22
CA LEU A 44 1.07 -8.95 19.53
C LEU A 44 1.14 -7.56 18.87
N ALA A 45 2.32 -6.94 18.86
CA ALA A 45 2.54 -5.67 18.15
C ALA A 45 2.38 -5.85 16.63
N ASP A 46 2.85 -6.96 16.06
CA ASP A 46 2.66 -7.31 14.65
C ASP A 46 1.18 -7.44 14.29
N SER A 47 0.37 -8.05 15.18
CA SER A 47 -1.10 -8.07 15.02
C SER A 47 -1.72 -6.67 14.96
N GLY A 48 -1.03 -5.67 15.52
CA GLY A 48 -1.36 -4.26 15.42
C GLY A 48 -1.33 -3.72 13.98
N ASN A 49 -0.51 -4.30 13.09
CA ASN A 49 -0.46 -3.93 11.67
C ASN A 49 -1.85 -4.13 11.04
N GLN A 50 -2.41 -5.33 11.18
CA GLN A 50 -3.74 -5.63 10.63
C GLN A 50 -4.82 -4.81 11.32
N GLY A 51 -4.71 -4.57 12.64
CA GLY A 51 -5.61 -3.68 13.36
C GLY A 51 -5.63 -2.25 12.77
N LEU A 52 -4.48 -1.70 12.45
CA LEU A 52 -4.35 -0.39 11.80
C LEU A 52 -4.92 -0.39 10.39
N LEU A 53 -4.66 -1.43 9.58
CA LEU A 53 -5.24 -1.53 8.23
C LEU A 53 -6.77 -1.63 8.27
N LEU A 54 -7.34 -2.41 9.19
CA LEU A 54 -8.80 -2.50 9.39
C LEU A 54 -9.38 -1.16 9.84
N LEU A 55 -8.70 -0.45 10.75
CA LEU A 55 -9.13 0.86 11.22
C LEU A 55 -9.09 1.90 10.08
N GLY A 56 -8.03 1.91 9.27
CA GLY A 56 -7.92 2.76 8.08
C GLY A 56 -9.01 2.46 7.06
N GLY A 57 -9.29 1.18 6.81
CA GLY A 57 -10.39 0.73 5.96
C GLY A 57 -11.76 1.23 6.44
N LYS A 58 -12.02 1.15 7.75
CA LYS A 58 -13.25 1.65 8.38
C LYS A 58 -13.36 3.17 8.32
N LYS A 59 -12.28 3.90 8.64
CA LYS A 59 -12.26 5.37 8.58
C LYS A 59 -12.42 5.90 7.15
N ALA A 60 -11.90 5.18 6.17
CA ALA A 60 -12.03 5.57 4.76
C ALA A 60 -13.48 5.52 4.23
N GLN A 61 -14.37 4.77 4.89
CA GLN A 61 -15.79 4.72 4.54
C GLN A 61 -16.60 5.90 5.10
N ARG A 62 -15.97 6.81 5.86
CA ARG A 62 -16.64 7.99 6.40
C ARG A 62 -17.05 8.93 5.27
N GLU A 63 -18.28 9.43 5.36
CA GLU A 63 -18.82 10.42 4.43
C GLU A 63 -18.03 11.73 4.41
N ALA A 64 -18.11 12.44 3.29
CA ALA A 64 -17.50 13.75 3.12
C ALA A 64 -18.04 14.76 4.13
N THR A 65 -17.17 15.66 4.57
CA THR A 65 -17.51 16.78 5.47
C THR A 65 -17.08 18.10 4.83
N PRO A 66 -17.56 19.26 5.30
CA PRO A 66 -17.08 20.54 4.79
C PRO A 66 -15.56 20.72 4.89
N GLN A 67 -14.91 20.12 5.89
CA GLN A 67 -13.44 20.13 6.04
C GLN A 67 -12.74 19.15 5.10
N HIS A 68 -13.42 18.07 4.70
CA HIS A 68 -12.93 17.03 3.79
C HIS A 68 -13.97 16.78 2.68
N PRO A 69 -14.09 17.68 1.70
CA PRO A 69 -15.16 17.66 0.70
C PRO A 69 -15.09 16.45 -0.24
N PHE A 70 -13.91 15.85 -0.38
CA PHE A 70 -13.67 14.65 -1.17
C PHE A 70 -13.74 13.35 -0.35
N GLY A 71 -14.24 13.42 0.90
CA GLY A 71 -14.32 12.25 1.78
C GLY A 71 -13.00 11.84 2.40
N TYR A 72 -12.97 10.62 2.91
CA TYR A 72 -11.87 10.09 3.72
C TYR A 72 -11.15 8.90 3.07
N GLY A 73 -11.35 8.63 1.77
CA GLY A 73 -10.77 7.48 1.06
C GLY A 73 -9.25 7.31 1.27
N ARG A 74 -8.52 8.42 1.39
CA ARG A 74 -7.07 8.46 1.66
C ARG A 74 -6.64 7.93 3.02
N GLU A 75 -7.55 7.75 3.98
CA GLU A 75 -7.23 7.15 5.28
C GLU A 75 -6.57 5.78 5.12
N ARG A 76 -6.98 4.97 4.14
CA ARG A 76 -6.31 3.69 3.83
C ARG A 76 -4.82 3.86 3.50
N TYR A 77 -4.45 4.89 2.75
CA TYR A 77 -3.06 5.20 2.43
C TYR A 77 -2.29 5.66 3.67
N ILE A 78 -2.91 6.49 4.51
CA ILE A 78 -2.28 7.00 5.73
C ILE A 78 -1.99 5.85 6.69
N TYR A 79 -2.95 4.97 6.91
CA TYR A 79 -2.80 3.84 7.82
C TYR A 79 -1.79 2.80 7.28
N ALA A 80 -1.77 2.54 5.97
CA ALA A 80 -0.74 1.69 5.37
C ALA A 80 0.67 2.28 5.50
N PHE A 81 0.80 3.60 5.34
CA PHE A 81 2.08 4.31 5.53
C PHE A 81 2.52 4.29 7.00
N LEU A 82 1.59 4.45 7.95
CA LEU A 82 1.88 4.34 9.39
C LEU A 82 2.37 2.94 9.75
N VAL A 83 1.76 1.88 9.22
CA VAL A 83 2.24 0.50 9.39
C VAL A 83 3.68 0.36 8.88
N SER A 84 3.94 0.88 7.68
CA SER A 84 5.26 0.81 7.02
C SER A 84 6.36 1.50 7.84
N ILE A 85 6.10 2.71 8.37
CA ILE A 85 7.10 3.48 9.11
C ILE A 85 7.18 3.07 10.57
N VAL A 86 6.05 3.01 11.26
CA VAL A 86 6.05 2.85 12.72
C VAL A 86 6.36 1.41 13.08
N LEU A 87 5.58 0.45 12.58
CA LEU A 87 5.65 -0.91 13.08
C LEU A 87 6.86 -1.67 12.51
N PHE A 88 7.09 -1.60 11.20
CA PHE A 88 8.26 -2.27 10.61
C PHE A 88 9.60 -1.62 10.98
N SER A 89 9.69 -0.29 11.05
CA SER A 89 10.97 0.35 11.41
C SER A 89 11.30 0.15 12.89
N VAL A 90 10.33 0.28 13.78
CA VAL A 90 10.54 0.05 15.22
C VAL A 90 10.84 -1.43 15.46
N GLY A 91 10.08 -2.35 14.86
CA GLY A 91 10.32 -3.79 14.94
C GLY A 91 11.70 -4.18 14.41
N GLY A 92 12.09 -3.65 13.24
CA GLY A 92 13.40 -3.88 12.65
C GLY A 92 14.55 -3.32 13.48
N MET A 93 14.42 -2.11 14.01
CA MET A 93 15.43 -1.49 14.88
C MET A 93 15.60 -2.28 16.18
N PHE A 94 14.48 -2.73 16.78
CA PHE A 94 14.50 -3.57 17.97
C PHE A 94 15.20 -4.91 17.70
N ALA A 95 14.89 -5.57 16.59
CA ALA A 95 15.55 -6.82 16.19
C ALA A 95 17.06 -6.63 15.90
N ILE A 96 17.47 -5.50 15.31
CA ILE A 96 18.89 -5.18 15.14
C ILE A 96 19.58 -5.02 16.50
N TYR A 97 18.96 -4.29 17.43
CA TYR A 97 19.48 -4.10 18.78
C TYR A 97 19.60 -5.43 19.53
N GLU A 98 18.55 -6.25 19.50
CA GLU A 98 18.55 -7.56 20.15
C GLU A 98 19.58 -8.51 19.52
N GLY A 99 19.68 -8.52 18.19
CA GLY A 99 20.70 -9.30 17.47
C GLY A 99 22.11 -8.89 17.86
N TYR A 100 22.39 -7.59 17.97
CA TYR A 100 23.68 -7.08 18.43
C TYR A 100 23.98 -7.53 19.88
N GLU A 101 23.01 -7.40 20.79
CA GLU A 101 23.18 -7.84 22.18
C GLU A 101 23.42 -9.35 22.28
N LYS A 102 22.70 -10.19 21.52
CA LYS A 102 22.93 -11.65 21.46
C LYS A 102 24.33 -12.02 20.94
N ILE A 103 24.87 -11.23 20.00
CA ILE A 103 26.25 -11.45 19.49
C ILE A 103 27.28 -11.05 20.54
N LYS A 104 27.06 -9.92 21.23
CA LYS A 104 27.98 -9.39 22.24
C LYS A 104 27.96 -10.19 23.54
N HIS A 105 26.79 -10.70 23.92
CA HIS A 105 26.55 -11.50 25.11
C HIS A 105 25.84 -12.81 24.73
N PRO A 106 26.56 -13.79 24.16
CA PRO A 106 25.96 -15.06 23.76
C PRO A 106 25.55 -15.86 24.99
N HIS A 107 24.29 -16.29 25.02
CA HIS A 107 23.77 -17.18 26.05
C HIS A 107 23.45 -18.57 25.47
N PRO A 108 23.70 -19.65 26.22
CA PRO A 108 23.31 -20.99 25.78
C PRO A 108 21.79 -21.13 25.69
N ILE A 109 21.30 -21.84 24.67
CA ILE A 109 19.88 -22.13 24.48
C ILE A 109 19.53 -23.42 25.25
N GLU A 110 19.21 -23.29 26.55
CA GLU A 110 18.97 -24.47 27.41
C GLU A 110 17.63 -25.18 27.11
N ALA A 111 16.58 -24.44 26.78
CA ALA A 111 15.22 -24.97 26.51
C ALA A 111 14.82 -24.86 25.03
N TRP A 112 15.70 -25.30 24.13
CA TRP A 112 15.59 -25.10 22.67
C TRP A 112 14.29 -25.61 22.03
N TYR A 113 13.66 -26.63 22.61
CA TYR A 113 12.44 -27.25 22.08
C TYR A 113 11.24 -26.32 22.10
N TRP A 114 11.18 -25.36 23.04
CA TRP A 114 10.13 -24.34 23.08
C TRP A 114 10.24 -23.35 21.90
N PRO A 115 11.35 -22.61 21.71
CA PRO A 115 11.53 -21.73 20.56
C PRO A 115 11.36 -22.46 19.22
N VAL A 116 11.96 -23.65 19.06
CA VAL A 116 11.87 -24.40 17.80
C VAL A 116 10.44 -24.85 17.52
N GLY A 117 9.73 -25.37 18.53
CA GLY A 117 8.32 -25.78 18.37
C GLY A 117 7.42 -24.61 17.96
N VAL A 118 7.63 -23.45 18.57
CA VAL A 118 6.88 -22.22 18.23
C VAL A 118 7.24 -21.72 16.83
N LEU A 119 8.52 -21.75 16.44
CA LEU A 119 8.94 -21.36 15.09
C LEU A 119 8.30 -22.26 14.02
N VAL A 120 8.27 -23.57 14.23
CA VAL A 120 7.64 -24.51 13.29
C VAL A 120 6.13 -24.25 13.20
N PHE A 121 5.46 -24.05 14.33
CA PHE A 121 4.05 -23.68 14.34
C PHE A 121 3.80 -22.35 13.61
N ALA A 122 4.64 -21.34 13.84
CA ALA A 122 4.55 -20.05 13.20
C ALA A 122 4.74 -20.15 11.69
N ILE A 123 5.73 -20.91 11.20
CA ILE A 123 5.93 -21.16 9.77
C ILE A 123 4.67 -21.77 9.13
N ILE A 124 4.03 -22.72 9.81
CA ILE A 124 2.80 -23.34 9.31
C ILE A 124 1.66 -22.32 9.26
N ALA A 125 1.41 -21.60 10.36
CA ALA A 125 0.35 -20.59 10.45
C ALA A 125 0.53 -19.48 9.41
N GLU A 126 1.75 -18.94 9.32
CA GLU A 126 2.13 -17.90 8.37
C GLU A 126 2.00 -18.39 6.92
N THR A 127 2.40 -19.64 6.64
CA THR A 127 2.22 -20.23 5.30
C THR A 127 0.75 -20.29 4.91
N PHE A 128 -0.16 -20.57 5.84
CA PHE A 128 -1.61 -20.53 5.56
C PHE A 128 -2.13 -19.10 5.32
N SER A 129 -1.66 -18.11 6.09
CA SER A 129 -1.96 -16.70 5.86
C SER A 129 -1.48 -16.26 4.49
N PHE A 130 -0.20 -16.48 4.19
CA PHE A 130 0.43 -16.07 2.95
C PHE A 130 -0.23 -16.70 1.73
N ARG A 131 -0.60 -17.98 1.81
CA ARG A 131 -1.37 -18.66 0.75
C ARG A 131 -2.74 -18.01 0.53
N THR A 132 -3.40 -17.57 1.59
CA THR A 132 -4.67 -16.85 1.50
C THR A 132 -4.47 -15.48 0.85
N ALA A 133 -3.47 -14.72 1.28
CA ALA A 133 -3.12 -13.43 0.68
C ALA A 133 -2.77 -13.57 -0.82
N ILE A 134 -2.00 -14.59 -1.20
CA ILE A 134 -1.71 -14.92 -2.61
C ILE A 134 -2.98 -15.23 -3.39
N LYS A 135 -3.89 -16.04 -2.82
CA LYS A 135 -5.14 -16.43 -3.49
C LYS A 135 -6.03 -15.21 -3.74
N GLU A 136 -6.25 -14.37 -2.73
CA GLU A 136 -7.06 -13.15 -2.86
C GLU A 136 -6.39 -12.15 -3.83
N SER A 137 -5.06 -12.04 -3.79
CA SER A 137 -4.31 -11.16 -4.70
C SER A 137 -4.34 -11.65 -6.13
N ASN A 138 -4.25 -12.96 -6.39
CA ASN A 138 -4.33 -13.53 -7.73
C ASN A 138 -5.70 -13.31 -8.39
N ALA A 139 -6.78 -13.21 -7.61
CA ALA A 139 -8.10 -12.88 -8.13
C ALA A 139 -8.16 -11.46 -8.73
N ILE A 140 -7.27 -10.56 -8.30
CA ILE A 140 -7.21 -9.16 -8.73
C ILE A 140 -6.01 -8.91 -9.68
N ARG A 141 -4.88 -9.59 -9.47
CA ARG A 141 -3.63 -9.43 -10.21
C ARG A 141 -3.77 -9.73 -11.70
N GLY A 142 -4.64 -10.68 -12.07
CA GLY A 142 -4.76 -11.16 -13.44
C GLY A 142 -3.41 -11.64 -13.98
N ALA A 143 -2.98 -11.10 -15.13
CA ALA A 143 -1.74 -11.48 -15.81
C ALA A 143 -0.49 -10.69 -15.36
N LEU A 144 -0.63 -9.70 -14.46
CA LEU A 144 0.50 -8.87 -14.03
C LEU A 144 1.52 -9.71 -13.24
N SER A 145 2.82 -9.45 -13.41
CA SER A 145 3.84 -10.01 -12.51
C SER A 145 3.68 -9.49 -11.07
N TRP A 146 4.24 -10.18 -10.07
CA TRP A 146 4.14 -9.76 -8.66
C TRP A 146 4.72 -8.36 -8.40
N THR A 147 5.85 -8.03 -9.03
CA THR A 147 6.47 -6.71 -8.89
C THR A 147 5.60 -5.62 -9.50
N GLN A 148 4.98 -5.89 -10.67
CA GLN A 148 4.02 -4.98 -11.28
C GLN A 148 2.76 -4.83 -10.45
N PHE A 149 2.27 -5.92 -9.84
CA PHE A 149 1.10 -5.89 -8.97
C PHE A 149 1.31 -4.99 -7.76
N VAL A 150 2.40 -5.21 -7.01
CA VAL A 150 2.73 -4.40 -5.82
C VAL A 150 2.86 -2.92 -6.17
N ARG A 151 3.54 -2.58 -7.29
CA ARG A 151 3.75 -1.20 -7.72
C ARG A 151 2.53 -0.52 -8.32
N ARG A 152 1.61 -1.27 -8.92
CA ARG A 152 0.42 -0.71 -9.60
C ARG A 152 -0.83 -0.74 -8.73
N ALA A 153 -0.82 -1.52 -7.65
CA ALA A 153 -1.95 -1.65 -6.76
C ALA A 153 -2.28 -0.31 -6.10
N LYS A 154 -3.47 0.22 -6.42
CA LYS A 154 -4.00 1.44 -5.81
C LYS A 154 -4.63 1.20 -4.45
N ALA A 155 -4.80 -0.06 -4.05
CA ALA A 155 -5.24 -0.48 -2.73
C ALA A 155 -3.99 -1.01 -1.99
N PRO A 156 -3.52 -0.34 -0.93
CA PRO A 156 -2.26 -0.68 -0.28
C PRO A 156 -2.36 -1.95 0.57
N GLU A 157 -3.56 -2.39 0.93
CA GLU A 157 -3.76 -3.43 1.94
C GLU A 157 -3.19 -4.79 1.50
N LEU A 158 -3.48 -5.23 0.27
CA LEU A 158 -3.00 -6.51 -0.23
C LEU A 158 -1.48 -6.52 -0.45
N PRO A 159 -0.86 -5.52 -1.12
CA PRO A 159 0.59 -5.43 -1.20
C PRO A 159 1.30 -5.40 0.16
N VAL A 160 0.76 -4.66 1.13
CA VAL A 160 1.32 -4.58 2.48
C VAL A 160 1.29 -5.96 3.14
N VAL A 161 0.12 -6.62 3.19
CA VAL A 161 -0.02 -7.96 3.79
C VAL A 161 0.86 -8.99 3.07
N LEU A 162 0.97 -8.95 1.74
CA LEU A 162 1.85 -9.87 1.01
C LEU A 162 3.33 -9.70 1.35
N LEU A 163 3.81 -8.46 1.42
CA LEU A 163 5.20 -8.17 1.75
C LEU A 163 5.51 -8.46 3.22
N GLU A 164 4.54 -8.22 4.10
CA GLU A 164 4.57 -8.60 5.51
C GLU A 164 4.71 -10.11 5.68
N ASP A 165 3.73 -10.89 5.20
CA ASP A 165 3.71 -12.35 5.35
C ASP A 165 4.95 -13.01 4.69
N LEU A 166 5.41 -12.49 3.55
CA LEU A 166 6.65 -12.93 2.91
C LEU A 166 7.86 -12.64 3.80
N GLY A 167 7.95 -11.42 4.34
CA GLY A 167 8.99 -11.02 5.27
C GLY A 167 9.01 -11.85 6.53
N ALA A 168 7.85 -12.10 7.11
CA ALA A 168 7.66 -12.94 8.29
C ALA A 168 8.13 -14.37 8.00
N LEU A 169 7.73 -14.99 6.88
CA LEU A 169 8.20 -16.33 6.49
C LEU A 169 9.72 -16.39 6.35
N VAL A 170 10.30 -15.45 5.59
CA VAL A 170 11.76 -15.40 5.41
C VAL A 170 12.45 -15.20 6.76
N GLY A 171 11.92 -14.31 7.60
CA GLY A 171 12.41 -14.06 8.95
C GLY A 171 12.35 -15.30 9.85
N LEU A 172 11.26 -16.06 9.80
CA LEU A 172 11.10 -17.32 10.54
C LEU A 172 12.12 -18.38 10.09
N PHE A 173 12.40 -18.48 8.79
CA PHE A 173 13.45 -19.38 8.29
C PHE A 173 14.86 -18.92 8.70
N LEU A 174 15.11 -17.60 8.73
CA LEU A 174 16.37 -17.05 9.26
C LEU A 174 16.54 -17.34 10.76
N ALA A 175 15.48 -17.18 11.55
CA ALA A 175 15.46 -17.51 12.97
C ALA A 175 15.74 -19.00 13.19
N LEU A 176 15.02 -19.87 12.47
CA LEU A 176 15.21 -21.32 12.57
C LEU A 176 16.62 -21.75 12.15
N GLY A 177 17.19 -21.13 11.12
CA GLY A 177 18.57 -21.35 10.71
C GLY A 177 19.58 -20.88 11.77
N GLY A 178 19.38 -19.70 12.35
CA GLY A 178 20.23 -19.15 13.42
C GLY A 178 20.24 -20.03 14.67
N VAL A 179 19.04 -20.38 15.16
CA VAL A 179 18.89 -21.31 16.30
C VAL A 179 19.47 -22.69 15.97
N GLY A 180 19.20 -23.23 14.77
CA GLY A 180 19.72 -24.53 14.35
C GLY A 180 21.25 -24.59 14.31
N LEU A 181 21.91 -23.55 13.78
CA LEU A 181 23.36 -23.42 13.79
C LEU A 181 23.92 -23.21 15.20
N ALA A 182 23.23 -22.45 16.06
CA ALA A 182 23.63 -22.25 17.44
C ALA A 182 23.63 -23.58 18.22
N LEU A 183 22.61 -24.42 18.02
CA LEU A 183 22.52 -25.75 18.61
C LEU A 183 23.58 -26.71 18.03
N GLY A 184 23.78 -26.70 16.71
CA GLY A 184 24.72 -27.60 16.04
C GLY A 184 26.19 -27.31 16.36
N THR A 185 26.54 -26.04 16.55
CA THR A 185 27.91 -25.59 16.83
C THR A 185 28.19 -25.34 18.31
N GLY A 186 27.14 -25.28 19.15
CA GLY A 186 27.22 -24.85 20.54
C GLY A 186 27.55 -23.36 20.72
N ASN A 187 27.38 -22.53 19.68
CA ASN A 187 27.73 -21.12 19.71
C ASN A 187 26.49 -20.22 19.50
N GLY A 188 26.05 -19.55 20.58
CA GLY A 188 24.88 -18.66 20.59
C GLY A 188 24.98 -17.44 19.65
N VAL A 189 26.17 -17.11 19.13
CA VAL A 189 26.35 -16.01 18.17
C VAL A 189 25.50 -16.21 16.91
N TRP A 190 25.27 -17.45 16.48
CA TRP A 190 24.46 -17.74 15.29
C TRP A 190 22.99 -17.34 15.45
N ASP A 191 22.42 -17.43 16.66
CA ASP A 191 21.08 -16.92 16.96
C ASP A 191 21.03 -15.39 16.87
N GLY A 192 22.08 -14.72 17.37
CA GLY A 192 22.23 -13.27 17.26
C GLY A 192 22.37 -12.80 15.80
N ILE A 193 23.15 -13.51 14.97
CA ILE A 193 23.25 -13.24 13.52
C ILE A 193 21.90 -13.43 12.84
N GLY A 194 21.17 -14.51 13.15
CA GLY A 194 19.81 -14.74 12.62
C GLY A 194 18.88 -13.58 12.96
N THR A 195 18.88 -13.16 14.23
CA THR A 195 18.07 -12.02 14.73
C THR A 195 18.45 -10.70 14.04
N LEU A 196 19.75 -10.44 13.85
CA LEU A 196 20.24 -9.26 13.13
C LEU A 196 19.78 -9.24 11.66
N CYS A 197 19.85 -10.37 10.97
CA CYS A 197 19.37 -10.53 9.59
C CYS A 197 17.87 -10.25 9.47
N ILE A 198 17.07 -10.69 10.44
CA ILE A 198 15.62 -10.38 10.51
C ILE A 198 15.43 -8.88 10.66
N GLY A 199 16.17 -8.22 11.54
CA GLY A 199 16.09 -6.78 11.72
C GLY A 199 16.39 -6.00 10.43
N VAL A 200 17.45 -6.38 9.70
CA VAL A 200 17.76 -5.79 8.39
C VAL A 200 16.65 -6.03 7.37
N LEU A 201 16.10 -7.25 7.33
CA LEU A 201 14.98 -7.60 6.45
C LEU A 201 13.75 -6.71 6.72
N LEU A 202 13.38 -6.50 7.99
CA LEU A 202 12.24 -5.65 8.36
C LEU A 202 12.47 -4.18 7.96
N ILE A 203 13.69 -3.65 8.11
CA ILE A 203 14.02 -2.29 7.65
C ILE A 203 13.92 -2.17 6.13
N VAL A 204 14.37 -3.18 5.38
CA VAL A 204 14.24 -3.19 3.91
C VAL A 204 12.76 -3.19 3.50
N ILE A 205 11.94 -4.02 4.15
CA ILE A 205 10.49 -4.07 3.90
C ILE A 205 9.84 -2.73 4.23
N ALA A 206 10.19 -2.12 5.37
CA ALA A 206 9.72 -0.79 5.76
C ALA A 206 10.00 0.27 4.68
N ILE A 207 11.23 0.29 4.16
CA ILE A 207 11.65 1.25 3.11
C ILE A 207 10.87 1.02 1.82
N VAL A 208 10.73 -0.24 1.38
CA VAL A 208 9.97 -0.58 0.16
C VAL A 208 8.52 -0.16 0.32
N LEU A 209 7.86 -0.55 1.40
CA LEU A 209 6.45 -0.21 1.64
C LEU A 209 6.24 1.31 1.78
N ALA A 210 7.12 2.01 2.49
CA ALA A 210 7.04 3.46 2.63
C ALA A 210 7.23 4.19 1.28
N ALA A 211 8.13 3.70 0.42
CA ALA A 211 8.33 4.27 -0.91
C ALA A 211 7.10 4.10 -1.81
N GLU A 212 6.50 2.91 -1.82
CA GLU A 212 5.31 2.61 -2.63
C GLU A 212 4.06 3.35 -2.10
N THR A 213 3.83 3.36 -0.79
CA THR A 213 2.67 4.03 -0.17
C THR A 213 2.76 5.56 -0.21
N LYS A 214 3.98 6.13 -0.22
CA LYS A 214 4.19 7.58 -0.37
C LYS A 214 3.59 8.12 -1.67
N SER A 215 3.75 7.40 -2.78
CA SER A 215 3.22 7.84 -4.07
C SER A 215 1.70 7.93 -4.05
N LEU A 216 1.03 6.94 -3.46
CA LEU A 216 -0.43 6.93 -3.24
C LEU A 216 -0.92 8.11 -2.37
N LEU A 217 -0.14 8.51 -1.37
CA LEU A 217 -0.45 9.66 -0.51
C LEU A 217 -0.33 11.01 -1.24
N LEU A 218 0.68 11.15 -2.10
CA LEU A 218 0.83 12.33 -2.97
C LEU A 218 -0.32 12.41 -3.98
N GLY A 219 -0.83 11.26 -4.37
CA GLY A 219 -1.98 11.10 -5.26
C GLY A 219 -1.51 10.75 -6.66
N GLU A 220 -1.77 9.51 -7.05
CA GLU A 220 -1.38 9.00 -8.35
C GLU A 220 -2.45 9.25 -9.41
N ALA A 221 -2.02 9.35 -10.66
CA ALA A 221 -2.91 9.34 -11.81
C ALA A 221 -3.61 7.97 -11.97
N ALA A 222 -4.71 7.98 -12.72
CA ALA A 222 -5.37 6.76 -13.17
C ALA A 222 -4.42 5.91 -14.03
N GLY A 223 -4.70 4.61 -14.08
CA GLY A 223 -3.97 3.70 -14.96
C GLY A 223 -4.15 4.09 -16.44
N VAL A 224 -3.18 3.70 -17.28
CA VAL A 224 -3.21 4.00 -18.73
C VAL A 224 -4.51 3.51 -19.38
N GLU A 225 -4.98 2.32 -19.00
CA GLU A 225 -6.23 1.76 -19.51
C GLU A 225 -7.47 2.61 -19.14
N ASP A 226 -7.56 3.07 -17.89
CA ASP A 226 -8.66 3.94 -17.44
C ASP A 226 -8.57 5.32 -18.11
N VAL A 227 -7.36 5.85 -18.28
CA VAL A 227 -7.12 7.11 -18.99
C VAL A 227 -7.62 7.04 -20.44
N GLU A 228 -7.31 5.97 -21.17
CA GLU A 228 -7.80 5.81 -22.55
C GLU A 228 -9.32 5.62 -22.59
N LYS A 229 -9.91 4.82 -21.69
CA LYS A 229 -11.37 4.69 -21.60
C LYS A 229 -12.06 6.03 -21.32
N ILE A 230 -11.49 6.84 -20.42
CA ILE A 230 -12.02 8.19 -20.13
C ILE A 230 -11.91 9.07 -21.38
N LYS A 231 -10.77 9.04 -22.10
CA LYS A 231 -10.60 9.84 -23.32
C LYS A 231 -11.63 9.49 -24.38
N GLU A 232 -11.84 8.20 -24.63
CA GLU A 232 -12.83 7.69 -25.58
C GLU A 232 -14.25 8.05 -25.16
N ALA A 233 -14.58 7.94 -23.87
CA ALA A 233 -15.92 8.26 -23.36
C ALA A 233 -16.23 9.76 -23.39
N LEU A 234 -15.21 10.61 -23.34
CA LEU A 234 -15.36 12.05 -23.19
C LEU A 234 -15.65 12.76 -24.53
N VAL A 235 -15.11 12.27 -25.64
CA VAL A 235 -15.31 12.82 -26.99
C VAL A 235 -16.49 12.13 -27.68
N ASP A 236 -17.55 12.88 -28.00
CA ASP A 236 -18.66 12.36 -28.84
C ASP A 236 -18.53 12.73 -30.32
N GLY A 237 -17.59 13.61 -30.67
CA GLY A 237 -17.33 14.02 -32.05
C GLY A 237 -18.42 14.93 -32.63
N GLN A 238 -19.37 15.41 -31.80
CA GLN A 238 -20.40 16.37 -32.20
C GLN A 238 -20.20 17.70 -31.49
N VAL A 239 -20.45 17.74 -30.18
CA VAL A 239 -20.34 18.97 -29.37
C VAL A 239 -19.00 18.98 -28.64
N VAL A 240 -18.57 17.84 -28.11
CA VAL A 240 -17.24 17.69 -27.53
C VAL A 240 -16.33 17.10 -28.58
N THR A 241 -15.55 17.95 -29.24
CA THR A 241 -14.74 17.58 -30.41
C THR A 241 -13.38 17.01 -30.02
N ARG A 242 -12.80 17.46 -28.89
CA ARG A 242 -11.51 16.97 -28.39
C ARG A 242 -11.26 17.32 -26.92
N ILE A 243 -10.24 16.67 -26.37
CA ILE A 243 -9.69 16.96 -25.04
C ILE A 243 -8.50 17.90 -25.20
N ILE A 244 -8.51 19.03 -24.49
CA ILE A 244 -7.42 20.01 -24.48
C ILE A 244 -6.37 19.59 -23.43
N HIS A 245 -6.81 19.33 -22.20
CA HIS A 245 -5.97 18.81 -21.14
C HIS A 245 -6.82 17.94 -20.20
N MET A 246 -6.22 16.91 -19.64
CA MET A 246 -6.87 16.07 -18.63
C MET A 246 -5.88 15.71 -17.54
N ARG A 247 -6.34 15.81 -16.28
CA ARG A 247 -5.65 15.35 -15.10
C ARG A 247 -6.56 14.42 -14.32
N THR A 248 -5.98 13.36 -13.81
CA THR A 248 -6.68 12.37 -12.99
C THR A 248 -5.95 12.20 -11.68
N LEU A 249 -6.69 11.93 -10.61
CA LEU A 249 -6.13 11.77 -9.27
C LEU A 249 -6.91 10.74 -8.47
N HIS A 250 -6.22 9.75 -7.90
CA HIS A 250 -6.85 8.89 -6.90
C HIS A 250 -7.11 9.67 -5.60
N LEU A 251 -8.39 9.71 -5.20
CA LEU A 251 -8.85 10.19 -3.90
C LEU A 251 -8.95 9.03 -2.88
N GLY A 252 -8.98 7.80 -3.40
CA GLY A 252 -8.85 6.56 -2.67
C GLY A 252 -8.71 5.40 -3.65
N PRO A 253 -8.59 4.16 -3.16
CA PRO A 253 -8.38 3.00 -4.02
C PRO A 253 -9.52 2.79 -5.03
N GLU A 254 -10.76 3.12 -4.64
CA GLU A 254 -11.96 3.00 -5.46
C GLU A 254 -12.58 4.35 -5.86
N GLU A 255 -11.83 5.45 -5.73
CA GLU A 255 -12.33 6.79 -6.02
C GLU A 255 -11.33 7.61 -6.81
N LEU A 256 -11.73 7.99 -8.02
CA LEU A 256 -10.96 8.73 -8.99
C LEU A 256 -11.61 10.09 -9.24
N LEU A 257 -10.79 11.14 -9.19
CA LEU A 257 -11.11 12.47 -9.67
C LEU A 257 -10.62 12.60 -11.11
N VAL A 258 -11.50 13.10 -11.99
CA VAL A 258 -11.21 13.44 -13.38
C VAL A 258 -11.45 14.93 -13.55
N ALA A 259 -10.41 15.69 -13.90
CA ALA A 259 -10.51 17.09 -14.25
C ALA A 259 -10.03 17.25 -15.69
N ALA A 260 -10.91 17.69 -16.59
CA ALA A 260 -10.61 17.82 -18.00
C ALA A 260 -11.09 19.16 -18.54
N LYS A 261 -10.28 19.74 -19.44
CA LYS A 261 -10.67 20.84 -20.30
C LYS A 261 -11.00 20.28 -21.68
N VAL A 262 -12.17 20.61 -22.19
CA VAL A 262 -12.74 20.00 -23.39
C VAL A 262 -13.05 21.08 -24.42
N ALA A 263 -12.81 20.79 -25.70
CA ALA A 263 -13.09 21.72 -26.77
C ALA A 263 -14.55 21.60 -27.21
N VAL A 264 -15.19 22.75 -27.35
CA VAL A 264 -16.51 22.95 -27.93
C VAL A 264 -16.43 23.93 -29.09
N GLU A 265 -17.43 23.97 -29.96
CA GLU A 265 -17.47 24.91 -31.07
C GLU A 265 -18.00 26.27 -30.63
N HIS A 266 -17.64 27.32 -31.38
CA HIS A 266 -17.96 28.71 -31.03
C HIS A 266 -19.46 29.07 -31.10
N ASP A 267 -20.23 28.28 -31.83
CA ASP A 267 -21.63 28.48 -32.19
C ASP A 267 -22.58 27.59 -31.38
N ASP A 268 -22.04 26.69 -30.55
CA ASP A 268 -22.81 25.91 -29.60
C ASP A 268 -23.46 26.81 -28.54
N THR A 269 -24.73 26.58 -28.25
CA THR A 269 -25.43 27.29 -27.18
C THR A 269 -25.01 26.76 -25.80
N ALA A 270 -25.14 27.60 -24.77
CA ALA A 270 -24.86 27.17 -23.39
C ALA A 270 -25.66 25.93 -22.95
N THR A 271 -26.89 25.77 -23.48
CA THR A 271 -27.74 24.60 -23.20
C THR A 271 -27.19 23.34 -23.86
N GLU A 272 -26.72 23.42 -25.11
CA GLU A 272 -26.11 22.29 -25.82
C GLU A 272 -24.81 21.86 -25.15
N ILE A 273 -23.95 22.81 -24.78
CA ILE A 273 -22.71 22.55 -24.05
C ILE A 273 -23.02 21.85 -22.70
N ALA A 274 -24.00 22.36 -21.94
CA ALA A 274 -24.38 21.76 -20.66
C ALA A 274 -24.91 20.32 -20.81
N HIS A 275 -25.73 20.06 -21.83
CA HIS A 275 -26.20 18.71 -22.13
C HIS A 275 -25.06 17.78 -22.55
N ALA A 276 -24.14 18.24 -23.39
CA ALA A 276 -22.99 17.47 -23.82
C ALA A 276 -22.05 17.12 -22.65
N ILE A 277 -21.80 18.07 -21.73
CA ILE A 277 -21.03 17.84 -20.51
C ILE A 277 -21.69 16.77 -19.64
N ASN A 278 -22.99 16.89 -19.35
CA ASN A 278 -23.72 15.89 -18.54
C ASN A 278 -23.66 14.50 -19.20
N ALA A 279 -23.87 14.43 -20.52
CA ALA A 279 -23.77 13.17 -21.26
C ALA A 279 -22.35 12.58 -21.23
N ALA A 280 -21.32 13.42 -21.31
CA ALA A 280 -19.92 12.99 -21.18
C ALA A 280 -19.63 12.45 -19.77
N GLU A 281 -20.13 13.10 -18.71
CA GLU A 281 -20.02 12.58 -17.34
C GLU A 281 -20.65 11.19 -17.19
N ASP A 282 -21.86 10.99 -17.74
CA ASP A 282 -22.54 9.70 -17.70
C ASP A 282 -21.76 8.61 -18.44
N ARG A 283 -21.21 8.92 -19.63
CA ARG A 283 -20.35 8.00 -20.40
C ARG A 283 -19.09 7.63 -19.63
N ILE A 284 -18.44 8.61 -18.99
CA ILE A 284 -17.24 8.38 -18.17
C ILE A 284 -17.56 7.46 -16.99
N ARG A 285 -18.67 7.69 -16.28
CA ARG A 285 -19.09 6.85 -15.14
C ARG A 285 -19.43 5.43 -15.58
N ALA A 286 -20.01 5.26 -16.76
CA ALA A 286 -20.29 3.94 -17.32
C ALA A 286 -19.01 3.19 -17.71
N ALA A 287 -18.04 3.89 -18.33
CA ALA A 287 -16.79 3.29 -18.77
C ALA A 287 -15.81 3.00 -17.61
N VAL A 288 -15.75 3.91 -16.64
CA VAL A 288 -14.85 3.83 -15.47
C VAL A 288 -15.66 4.13 -14.19
N PRO A 289 -16.29 3.10 -13.58
CA PRO A 289 -17.18 3.28 -12.43
C PRO A 289 -16.55 3.92 -11.19
N ILE A 290 -15.21 3.90 -11.07
CA ILE A 290 -14.49 4.55 -9.98
C ILE A 290 -14.31 6.08 -10.19
N ALA A 291 -14.62 6.62 -11.38
CA ALA A 291 -14.62 8.06 -11.66
C ALA A 291 -15.83 8.74 -11.00
N ARG A 292 -15.72 9.01 -9.69
CA ARG A 292 -16.83 9.56 -8.90
C ARG A 292 -16.90 11.08 -8.95
N VAL A 293 -15.74 11.74 -8.97
CA VAL A 293 -15.63 13.20 -9.02
C VAL A 293 -15.17 13.61 -10.41
N ILE A 294 -16.00 14.34 -11.14
CA ILE A 294 -15.72 14.75 -12.52
C ILE A 294 -15.90 16.27 -12.61
N TYR A 295 -14.90 16.94 -13.17
CA TYR A 295 -14.95 18.37 -13.50
C TYR A 295 -14.59 18.53 -14.97
N LEU A 296 -15.55 18.95 -15.78
CA LEU A 296 -15.36 19.24 -17.20
C LEU A 296 -15.49 20.75 -17.41
N GLU A 297 -14.44 21.37 -17.92
CA GLU A 297 -14.40 22.79 -18.27
C GLU A 297 -14.46 22.92 -19.81
N PRO A 298 -15.54 23.51 -20.38
CA PRO A 298 -15.60 23.78 -21.80
C PRO A 298 -14.70 24.97 -22.17
N ASP A 299 -14.04 24.89 -23.33
CA ASP A 299 -13.21 25.96 -23.88
C ASP A 299 -13.17 25.89 -25.41
N ILE A 300 -12.69 26.95 -26.04
CA ILE A 300 -12.47 26.98 -27.49
C ILE A 300 -11.02 26.57 -27.76
N TYR A 301 -10.82 25.61 -28.66
CA TYR A 301 -9.47 25.15 -28.99
C TYR A 301 -8.68 26.21 -29.77
N ASP A 302 -7.53 26.62 -29.22
CA ASP A 302 -6.56 27.48 -29.90
C ASP A 302 -5.30 26.67 -30.28
N ALA A 303 -5.11 26.47 -31.58
CA ALA A 303 -3.98 25.73 -32.12
C ALA A 303 -2.63 26.44 -31.88
N ALA A 304 -2.60 27.77 -31.92
CA ALA A 304 -1.38 28.54 -31.70
C ALA A 304 -0.95 28.51 -30.22
N ALA A 305 -1.92 28.57 -29.31
CA ALA A 305 -1.65 28.40 -27.88
C ALA A 305 -1.16 26.98 -27.53
N ALA A 306 -1.68 25.96 -28.23
CA ALA A 306 -1.24 24.57 -28.05
C ALA A 306 0.22 24.36 -28.52
N GLU A 307 0.62 24.97 -29.64
CA GLU A 307 2.00 24.90 -30.16
C GLU A 307 3.01 25.65 -29.28
N ALA A 308 2.60 26.73 -28.62
CA ALA A 308 3.45 27.50 -27.70
C ALA A 308 3.84 26.73 -26.41
N GLY A 309 3.15 25.62 -26.12
CA GLY A 309 3.41 24.78 -24.94
C GLY A 309 2.90 25.37 -23.62
N VAL A 310 2.97 24.58 -22.55
CA VAL A 310 2.50 25.01 -21.22
C VAL A 310 3.46 26.05 -20.66
N ASN A 311 2.97 27.27 -20.38
CA ASN A 311 3.76 28.29 -19.68
C ASN A 311 4.25 27.73 -18.32
N PRO A 312 5.57 27.61 -18.10
CA PRO A 312 6.12 27.05 -16.86
C PRO A 312 5.62 27.79 -15.62
N ALA A 313 5.46 29.12 -15.71
CA ALA A 313 4.99 29.95 -14.60
C ALA A 313 3.53 29.67 -14.18
N LYS A 314 2.73 29.01 -15.04
CA LYS A 314 1.36 28.56 -14.73
C LYS A 314 1.29 27.12 -14.24
N SER A 315 2.41 26.39 -14.25
CA SER A 315 2.48 25.00 -13.76
C SER A 315 2.85 24.95 -12.28
N PRO A 316 2.22 24.10 -11.46
CA PRO A 316 2.65 23.90 -10.07
C PRO A 316 4.11 23.47 -10.02
N GLY A 317 4.97 24.29 -9.41
CA GLY A 317 6.42 24.04 -9.29
C GLY A 317 7.29 24.58 -10.43
N GLY A 318 6.72 25.27 -11.42
CA GLY A 318 7.51 26.00 -12.41
C GLY A 318 8.12 27.25 -11.79
N GLY A 319 9.46 27.28 -11.68
CA GLY A 319 10.18 28.49 -11.29
C GLY A 319 9.91 29.65 -12.26
N PRO A 320 10.11 30.91 -11.81
CA PRO A 320 9.97 32.06 -12.70
C PRO A 320 10.87 31.87 -13.93
N ALA A 321 10.38 32.28 -15.10
CA ALA A 321 11.17 32.26 -16.33
C ALA A 321 12.50 33.01 -16.07
N PRO A 322 13.65 32.49 -16.55
CA PRO A 322 14.89 33.24 -16.43
C PRO A 322 14.69 34.57 -17.16
N ASP A 323 14.83 35.68 -16.42
CA ASP A 323 14.75 37.02 -16.99
C ASP A 323 15.66 37.09 -18.21
N GLY A 324 15.07 37.44 -19.35
CA GLY A 324 15.80 37.62 -20.59
C GLY A 324 16.90 38.64 -20.38
N ALA A 325 18.14 38.22 -20.56
CA ALA A 325 19.27 39.12 -20.67
C ALA A 325 19.10 39.94 -21.96
N HIS A 326 18.81 41.23 -21.79
CA HIS A 326 19.09 42.27 -22.77
C HIS A 326 20.60 42.44 -22.96
#